data_AF-A0A2K2FS29-F1
#
_entry.id   AF-A0A2K2FS29-F1
#
_cell.length_a   1.000
_cell.length_b   1.000
_cell.length_c   1.000
_cell.angle_alpha   90.00
_cell.angle_beta   90.00
_cell.angle_gamma   90.00
#
_symmetry.space_group_name_H-M   'P 1'
#
loop_
_entity.id
_entity.type
_entity.pdbx_description
1 polymer ?
#
loop_
_entity_poly.entity_id
_entity_poly.type
_entity_poly.pdbx_seq_one_letter_code
_entity_poly.pdbx_strand_id
1 'polypeptide(L)' 'MKNKPKPDDRRDNVDRIQFNINKTIENIELAEDMIAKTDDQKMKKTLEEKNKRRRDALNAMRAEIRDEALDKRKHK' A
#
# COMPACT_ATOMS: atom_id res chain seq x y z
N MET A 1 28.38 1.66 -6.48
CA MET A 1 27.98 2.97 -5.92
C MET A 1 26.89 2.71 -4.89
N LYS A 2 27.12 2.98 -3.61
CA LYS A 2 26.11 2.80 -2.55
C LYS A 2 25.34 4.12 -2.43
N ASN A 3 24.18 4.21 -3.06
CA ASN A 3 23.23 5.28 -2.77
C ASN A 3 22.69 5.04 -1.36
N LYS A 4 23.36 5.60 -0.35
CA LYS A 4 22.74 5.79 0.97
C LYS A 4 21.67 6.86 0.78
N PRO A 5 20.37 6.55 0.89
CA PRO A 5 19.34 7.57 0.83
C PRO A 5 19.57 8.56 1.98
N LYS A 6 19.52 9.86 1.65
CA LYS A 6 19.71 10.90 2.66
C LYS A 6 18.62 10.74 3.73
N PRO A 7 18.91 11.09 5.00
CA PRO A 7 17.92 10.98 6.07
C PRO A 7 16.59 11.71 5.79
N ASP A 8 16.63 12.81 5.02
CA ASP A 8 15.45 13.54 4.60
C ASP A 8 14.67 12.80 3.49
N ASP A 9 15.35 12.21 2.50
CA ASP A 9 14.72 11.37 1.46
C ASP A 9 13.92 10.20 2.06
N ARG A 10 14.35 9.69 3.22
CA ARG A 10 13.69 8.57 3.91
C ARG A 10 12.40 8.96 4.61
N ARG A 11 12.29 10.19 5.12
CA ARG A 11 11.02 10.69 5.68
C ARG A 11 9.99 10.86 4.56
N ASP A 12 10.43 11.45 3.45
CA ASP A 12 9.59 11.61 2.26
C ASP A 12 9.12 10.26 1.70
N ASN A 13 9.98 9.23 1.76
CA ASN A 13 9.59 7.87 1.37
C ASN A 13 8.51 7.28 2.29
N VAL A 14 8.66 7.37 3.61
CA VAL A 14 7.65 6.84 4.56
C VAL A 14 6.31 7.55 4.37
N ASP A 15 6.30 8.88 4.25
CA ASP A 15 5.08 9.66 4.08
C ASP A 15 4.39 9.31 2.74
N ARG A 16 5.15 9.15 1.66
CA ARG A 16 4.63 8.71 0.37
C ARG A 16 4.05 7.29 0.42
N ILE A 17 4.73 6.36 1.09
CA ILE A 17 4.23 4.98 1.22
C ILE A 17 2.96 4.97 2.09
N GLN A 18 2.92 5.73 3.18
CA GLN A 18 1.73 5.84 4.03
C GLN A 18 0.54 6.45 3.28
N PHE A 19 0.77 7.47 2.46
CA PHE A 19 -0.26 8.04 1.58
C PHE A 19 -0.81 6.98 0.61
N ASN A 20 0.06 6.20 -0.04
CA ASN A 20 -0.34 5.13 -0.96
C ASN A 20 -1.09 4.00 -0.24
N ILE A 21 -0.71 3.66 0.99
CA ILE A 21 -1.43 2.71 1.84
C ILE A 21 -2.87 3.20 2.06
N ASN A 22 -3.03 4.45 2.51
CA ASN A 22 -4.36 5.03 2.79
C ASN A 22 -5.23 5.03 1.53
N LYS A 23 -4.67 5.44 0.38
CA LYS A 23 -5.38 5.41 -0.90
C LYS A 23 -5.72 3.99 -1.36
N THR A 24 -4.87 3.02 -1.09
CA THR A 24 -5.14 1.62 -1.46
C THR A 24 -6.25 1.02 -0.60
N ILE A 25 -6.32 1.37 0.68
CA ILE A 25 -7.41 0.97 1.59
C ILE A 25 -8.73 1.59 1.13
N GLU A 26 -8.77 2.89 0.88
CA GLU A 26 -9.96 3.60 0.36
C GLU A 26 -10.46 2.94 -0.95
N ASN A 27 -9.55 2.58 -1.86
CA ASN A 27 -9.89 1.88 -3.10
C ASN A 27 -10.42 0.46 -2.91
N ILE A 28 -10.01 -0.23 -1.83
CA ILE A 28 -10.56 -1.55 -1.48
C ILE A 28 -11.99 -1.37 -0.97
N GLU A 29 -12.20 -0.45 -0.03
CA GLU A 29 -13.52 -0.16 0.56
C GLU A 29 -14.53 0.27 -0.51
N LEU A 30 -14.16 1.21 -1.39
CA LEU A 30 -15.02 1.64 -2.51
C LEU A 30 -15.36 0.49 -3.47
N ALA A 31 -14.43 -0.44 -3.68
CA ALA A 31 -14.68 -1.62 -4.51
C ALA A 31 -15.59 -2.64 -3.80
N GLU A 32 -15.44 -2.83 -2.49
CA GLU A 32 -16.32 -3.68 -1.67
C GLU A 32 -17.75 -3.12 -1.63
N ASP A 33 -17.91 -1.80 -1.49
CA ASP A 33 -19.18 -1.10 -1.61
C ASP A 33 -19.85 -1.30 -2.97
N MET A 34 -19.06 -1.27 -4.04
CA MET A 34 -19.56 -1.51 -5.40
C MET A 34 -19.96 -2.98 -5.60
N ILE A 35 -19.20 -3.94 -5.05
CA ILE A 35 -19.55 -5.38 -5.07
C ILE A 35 -20.88 -5.62 -4.35
N ALA A 36 -21.13 -4.95 -3.23
CA ALA A 36 -22.36 -5.08 -2.45
C ALA A 36 -23.59 -4.55 -3.19
N LYS A 37 -23.43 -3.53 -4.04
CA LYS A 37 -24.53 -2.86 -4.76
C LYS A 37 -24.80 -3.40 -6.16
N THR A 38 -23.83 -4.05 -6.78
CA THR A 38 -23.97 -4.56 -8.16
C THR A 38 -24.58 -5.95 -8.19
N ASP A 39 -25.33 -6.27 -9.24
CA ASP A 39 -25.82 -7.63 -9.53
C ASP A 39 -24.96 -8.34 -10.61
N ASP A 40 -24.07 -7.60 -11.28
CA ASP A 40 -23.18 -8.14 -12.31
C ASP A 40 -22.07 -9.00 -11.69
N GLN A 41 -22.21 -10.32 -11.86
CA GLN A 41 -21.27 -11.33 -11.37
C GLN A 41 -19.86 -11.18 -11.96
N LYS A 42 -19.74 -10.76 -13.23
CA LYS A 42 -18.44 -10.55 -13.87
C LYS A 42 -17.74 -9.35 -13.26
N MET A 43 -18.49 -8.28 -13.00
CA MET A 43 -17.96 -7.10 -12.31
C MET A 43 -17.52 -7.44 -10.89
N LYS A 44 -18.33 -8.19 -10.13
CA LYS A 44 -17.95 -8.66 -8.77
C LYS A 44 -16.62 -9.37 -8.77
N LYS A 45 -16.48 -10.42 -9.59
CA LYS A 45 -15.24 -11.20 -9.69
C LYS A 45 -14.02 -10.34 -10.05
N THR A 46 -14.21 -9.40 -10.97
CA THR A 46 -13.14 -8.47 -11.38
C THR A 46 -12.69 -7.57 -10.23
N LEU A 47 -13.64 -7.04 -9.46
CA LEU A 47 -13.36 -6.18 -8.30
C LEU A 47 -12.71 -6.97 -7.17
N GLU A 48 -13.17 -8.20 -6.91
CA GLU A 48 -12.58 -9.10 -5.91
C GLU A 48 -11.13 -9.44 -6.23
N GLU A 49 -10.83 -9.81 -7.49
CA GLU A 49 -9.46 -10.09 -7.94
C GLU A 49 -8.56 -8.85 -7.83
N LYS A 50 -9.08 -7.66 -8.16
CA LYS A 50 -8.38 -6.39 -7.95
C LYS A 50 -8.10 -6.15 -6.47
N ASN A 51 -9.08 -6.37 -5.59
CA ASN A 51 -8.91 -6.22 -4.15
C ASN A 51 -7.91 -7.21 -3.58
N LYS A 52 -7.87 -8.45 -4.07
CA LYS A 52 -6.84 -9.42 -3.69
C LYS A 52 -5.43 -8.88 -3.99
N ARG A 53 -5.20 -8.38 -5.21
CA ARG A 53 -3.89 -7.79 -5.58
C ARG A 53 -3.55 -6.55 -4.76
N ARG A 54 -4.54 -5.72 -4.41
CA ARG A 54 -4.35 -4.54 -3.53
C ARG A 54 -3.95 -4.96 -2.12
N ARG A 55 -4.54 -6.03 -1.57
CA ARG A 55 -4.14 -6.59 -0.26
C ARG A 55 -2.70 -7.11 -0.29
N ASP A 56 -2.30 -7.78 -1.37
CA ASP A 56 -0.92 -8.22 -1.57
C ASP A 56 0.06 -7.01 -1.63
N ALA A 57 -0.32 -5.94 -2.36
CA ALA A 57 0.46 -4.70 -2.42
C ALA A 57 0.56 -3.98 -1.07
N LEU A 58 -0.52 -3.95 -0.28
CA LEU A 58 -0.51 -3.39 1.07
C LEU A 58 0.49 -4.10 1.99
N ASN A 59 0.59 -5.42 1.88
CA ASN A 59 1.57 -6.19 2.67
C ASN A 59 3.01 -5.81 2.30
N ALA A 60 3.29 -5.62 1.01
CA ALA A 60 4.60 -5.15 0.54
C ALA A 60 4.92 -3.73 1.07
N MET A 61 3.99 -2.78 0.93
CA MET A 61 4.16 -1.41 1.44
C MET A 61 4.37 -1.37 2.97
N ARG A 62 3.66 -2.21 3.72
CA ARG A 62 3.83 -2.35 5.17
C ARG A 62 5.16 -2.98 5.56
N ALA A 63 5.76 -3.81 4.71
CA ALA A 63 7.10 -4.34 4.92
C ALA A 63 8.15 -3.24 4.67
N GLU A 64 7.97 -2.47 3.59
CA GLU A 64 8.87 -1.36 3.22
C GLU A 64 8.96 -0.28 4.32
N ILE A 65 7.83 0.15 4.89
CA ILE A 65 7.84 1.09 6.04
C ILE A 65 8.58 0.51 7.24
N ARG A 66 8.43 -0.80 7.51
CA ARG A 66 9.13 -1.46 8.62
C ARG A 66 10.63 -1.49 8.40
N ASP A 67 11.07 -1.80 7.19
CA ASP A 67 12.49 -1.82 6.83
C ASP A 67 13.11 -0.42 6.93
N GLU A 68 12.42 0.62 6.45
CA GLU A 68 12.84 2.02 6.59
C GLU A 68 12.94 2.44 8.08
N ALA A 69 11.98 2.02 8.92
CA ALA A 69 12.02 2.29 10.35
C ALA A 69 13.17 1.56 11.07
N LEU A 70 13.52 0.35 10.64
CA LEU A 70 14.66 -0.41 11.16
C LEU A 70 15.99 0.19 10.74
N ASP A 71 16.13 0.66 9.50
CA ASP A 71 17.34 1.32 9.01
C ASP A 71 17.61 2.63 9.78
N LYS A 72 16.54 3.37 10.14
CA LYS A 72 16.63 4.54 11.02
C LYS A 72 17.20 4.23 12.41
N ARG A 73 16.96 3.02 12.95
CA ARG A 73 17.50 2.59 14.25
C ARG A 73 18.96 2.12 14.18
N LYS A 74 19.39 1.53 13.05
CA LYS A 74 20.79 1.09 12.85
C LYS A 74 21.77 2.22 12.57
N HIS A 75 21.28 3.40 12.22
CA HIS A 75 22.09 4.58 11.93
C HIS A 75 21.99 5.67 13.00
N LYS A 76 21.49 5.33 14.18
CA LYS A 76 21.45 6.18 15.37
C LYS A 76 22.51 5.73 16.37
#